data_AF-A0A958JQQ2-F1
#
_entry.id   AF-A0A958JQQ2-F1
#
_cell.length_a   1.000
_cell.length_b   1.000
_cell.length_c   1.000
_cell.angle_alpha   90.00
_cell.angle_beta   90.00
_cell.angle_gamma   90.00
#
_symmetry.space_group_name_H-M   'P 1'
#
loop_
_entity.id
_entity.type
_entity.pdbx_description
1 polymer ?
#
loop_
_entity_poly.entity_id
_entity_poly.type
_entity_poly.pdbx_seq_one_letter_code
_entity_poly.pdbx_strand_id
1 'polypeptide(L)'
;QQILPVESAKSDQLSTTRPGISFAGNITPVSQQKSPLLKETPIQTWEHLGKSILYAIAGDDIQSYFGFRPSISIVKSPLPMASIGESGRIIFSSGLLSMLTSQEEFAFVISHEIAHQLLGHHSGTGHQWSLEEESKADELALRLLEVGGYRSAGAISILEKLERFGADAGLALDALHPTLSARRLRLSELLITQATMGSPLHL
;
A
#
# COMPACT_ATOMS: atom_id res chain seq x y z
N GLN A 1 58.44 -23.13 -15.04
CA GLN A 1 59.51 -23.16 -14.04
C GLN A 1 59.18 -22.07 -13.03
N GLN A 2 58.55 -22.40 -11.89
CA GLN A 2 59.22 -22.75 -10.59
C GLN A 2 60.06 -21.53 -10.12
N ILE A 3 59.89 -20.93 -8.92
CA ILE A 3 59.90 -21.50 -7.55
C ILE A 3 59.32 -20.45 -6.55
N LEU A 4 58.30 -20.82 -5.75
CA LEU A 4 58.05 -20.38 -4.34
C LEU A 4 59.05 -21.13 -3.42
N PRO A 5 59.35 -20.83 -2.12
CA PRO A 5 58.47 -20.22 -1.10
C PRO A 5 59.21 -19.47 0.05
N VAL A 6 58.50 -19.01 1.09
CA VAL A 6 58.93 -19.14 2.51
C VAL A 6 57.67 -19.34 3.39
N GLU A 7 57.56 -20.56 3.93
CA GLU A 7 56.80 -21.02 5.12
C GLU A 7 57.25 -20.26 6.40
N SER A 8 56.67 -20.28 7.59
CA SER A 8 55.67 -21.08 8.32
C SER A 8 55.48 -20.35 9.66
N ALA A 9 54.28 -20.38 10.25
CA ALA A 9 54.14 -20.77 11.66
C ALA A 9 52.68 -21.10 11.99
N LYS A 10 52.49 -22.32 12.51
CA LYS A 10 51.25 -22.89 13.07
C LYS A 10 51.02 -22.43 14.51
N SER A 11 49.82 -22.80 14.98
CA SER A 11 49.32 -22.92 16.37
C SER A 11 48.60 -21.65 16.87
N ASP A 12 47.41 -21.69 17.47
CA ASP A 12 46.80 -22.72 18.32
C ASP A 12 45.27 -22.75 18.22
N GLN A 13 44.71 -23.92 18.51
CA GLN A 13 43.30 -24.07 18.87
C GLN A 13 43.05 -23.39 20.22
N LEU A 14 41.97 -22.59 20.32
CA LEU A 14 41.23 -22.50 21.57
C LEU A 14 39.75 -22.24 21.32
N SER A 15 38.99 -23.29 21.56
CA SER A 15 37.56 -23.30 21.80
C SER A 15 37.22 -22.30 22.91
N THR A 16 36.37 -21.31 22.63
CA THR A 16 35.63 -20.59 23.67
C THR A 16 34.18 -20.47 23.24
N THR A 17 33.37 -21.28 23.90
CA THR A 17 31.92 -21.26 23.97
C THR A 17 31.42 -19.87 24.34
N ARG A 18 30.57 -19.26 23.50
CA ARG A 18 29.78 -18.09 23.86
C ARG A 18 28.56 -18.53 24.70
N PRO A 19 28.21 -17.82 25.78
CA PRO A 19 27.14 -18.21 26.66
C PRO A 19 25.77 -18.03 25.99
N GLY A 20 24.91 -19.03 26.17
CA GLY A 20 23.52 -19.02 25.72
C GLY A 20 22.72 -17.93 26.41
N ILE A 21 21.94 -17.21 25.60
CA ILE A 21 20.85 -16.37 26.08
C ILE A 21 19.56 -17.10 25.71
N SER A 22 18.98 -17.78 26.69
CA SER A 22 17.61 -18.28 26.63
C SER A 22 16.66 -17.13 26.91
N PHE A 23 15.89 -16.69 25.91
CA PHE A 23 14.70 -15.87 26.13
C PHE A 23 13.48 -16.78 26.27
N ALA A 24 13.25 -17.25 27.50
CA ALA A 24 11.96 -17.77 27.93
C ALA A 24 11.34 -16.71 28.84
N GLY A 25 10.42 -15.92 28.29
CA GLY A 25 9.69 -14.88 29.02
C GLY A 25 8.47 -14.47 28.21
N ASN A 26 7.31 -14.96 28.63
CA ASN A 26 6.02 -14.82 27.96
C ASN A 26 5.70 -13.38 27.57
N ILE A 27 5.73 -13.09 26.27
CA ILE A 27 5.00 -11.97 25.68
C ILE A 27 3.53 -12.35 25.60
N THR A 28 2.74 -11.87 26.56
CA THR A 28 1.29 -11.88 26.47
C THR A 28 0.90 -11.08 25.23
N PRO A 29 0.19 -11.67 24.24
CA PRO A 29 -0.27 -10.87 23.12
C PRO A 29 -1.28 -9.86 23.66
N VAL A 30 -0.97 -8.57 23.48
CA VAL A 30 -1.96 -7.50 23.62
C VAL A 30 -3.14 -7.90 22.72
N SER A 31 -4.29 -8.09 23.35
CA SER A 31 -5.56 -8.36 22.68
C SER A 31 -5.79 -7.26 21.65
N GLN A 32 -5.49 -7.56 20.38
CA GLN A 32 -5.99 -6.78 19.27
C GLN A 32 -7.50 -6.83 19.38
N GLN A 33 -8.11 -5.71 19.73
CA GLN A 33 -9.55 -5.56 19.66
C GLN A 33 -9.93 -5.74 18.19
N LYS A 34 -10.38 -6.96 17.86
CA LYS A 34 -10.60 -7.45 16.50
C LYS A 34 -11.67 -6.59 15.83
N SER A 35 -11.30 -5.83 14.80
CA SER A 35 -12.24 -5.45 13.73
C SER A 35 -12.53 -6.71 12.92
N PRO A 36 -13.74 -7.32 12.98
CA PRO A 36 -13.94 -8.70 12.50
C PRO A 36 -14.19 -8.83 11.00
N LEU A 37 -14.33 -7.73 10.26
CA LEU A 37 -15.12 -7.75 9.02
C LEU A 37 -14.39 -8.24 7.75
N LEU A 38 -13.05 -8.37 7.74
CA LEU A 38 -12.31 -8.44 6.46
C LEU A 38 -11.40 -9.67 6.24
N LYS A 39 -11.28 -10.59 7.20
CA LYS A 39 -10.30 -11.70 7.06
C LYS A 39 -10.78 -12.91 6.26
N GLU A 40 -12.09 -13.09 6.08
CA GLU A 40 -12.66 -14.19 5.28
C GLU A 40 -13.74 -13.70 4.31
N THR A 41 -13.55 -12.51 3.73
CA THR A 41 -14.54 -11.93 2.82
C THR A 41 -14.54 -12.69 1.49
N PRO A 42 -15.67 -13.32 1.08
CA PRO A 42 -15.80 -13.88 -0.25
C PRO A 42 -15.42 -12.85 -1.33
N ILE A 43 -14.90 -13.30 -2.47
CA ILE A 43 -14.54 -12.44 -3.61
C ILE A 43 -15.68 -11.48 -3.98
N GLN A 44 -16.93 -11.99 -3.94
CA GLN A 44 -18.12 -11.19 -4.22
C GLN A 44 -18.32 -10.03 -3.23
N THR A 45 -17.84 -10.16 -1.99
CA THR A 45 -17.95 -9.09 -0.99
C THR A 45 -17.00 -7.94 -1.28
N TRP A 46 -15.80 -8.22 -1.77
CA TRP A 46 -14.86 -7.17 -2.19
C TRP A 46 -15.37 -6.41 -3.42
N GLU A 47 -15.91 -7.13 -4.41
CA GLU A 47 -16.55 -6.50 -5.57
C GLU A 47 -17.74 -5.64 -5.18
N HIS A 48 -18.59 -6.12 -4.25
CA HIS A 48 -19.72 -5.34 -3.76
C HIS A 48 -19.28 -4.10 -3.00
N LEU A 49 -18.34 -4.24 -2.06
CA LEU A 49 -17.81 -3.13 -1.27
C LEU A 49 -17.17 -2.07 -2.16
N GLY A 50 -16.38 -2.48 -3.14
CA GLY A 50 -15.75 -1.57 -4.06
C GLY A 50 -16.77 -0.88 -4.99
N LYS A 51 -17.83 -1.56 -5.43
CA LYS A 51 -18.96 -0.90 -6.11
C LYS A 51 -19.62 0.15 -5.21
N SER A 52 -19.89 -0.16 -3.94
CA SER A 52 -20.45 0.80 -3.00
C SER A 52 -19.58 2.04 -2.82
N ILE A 53 -18.25 1.87 -2.79
CA ILE A 53 -17.29 2.99 -2.75
C ILE A 53 -17.40 3.84 -4.02
N LEU A 54 -17.42 3.21 -5.20
CA LEU A 54 -17.55 3.92 -6.48
C LEU A 54 -18.86 4.74 -6.53
N TYR A 55 -19.98 4.17 -6.07
CA TYR A 55 -21.26 4.87 -5.98
C TYR A 55 -21.22 6.03 -4.98
N ALA A 56 -20.56 5.85 -3.83
CA ALA A 56 -20.41 6.93 -2.86
C ALA A 56 -19.65 8.13 -3.45
N ILE A 57 -18.64 7.88 -4.29
CA ILE A 57 -17.82 8.93 -4.91
C ILE A 57 -18.53 9.59 -6.11
N ALA A 58 -19.10 8.80 -7.01
CA ALA A 58 -19.56 9.27 -8.32
C ALA A 58 -21.09 9.37 -8.47
N GLY A 59 -21.85 8.91 -7.48
CA GLY A 59 -23.30 8.79 -7.58
C GLY A 59 -23.74 7.76 -8.63
N ASP A 60 -24.97 7.90 -9.11
CA ASP A 60 -25.59 6.92 -10.01
C ASP A 60 -24.99 6.92 -11.42
N ASP A 61 -24.52 8.07 -11.90
CA ASP A 61 -23.93 8.22 -13.25
C ASP A 61 -22.40 8.19 -13.22
N ILE A 62 -21.87 7.04 -12.81
CA ILE A 62 -20.44 6.75 -12.70
C ILE A 62 -19.68 7.06 -14.00
N GLN A 63 -20.29 6.72 -15.15
CA GLN A 63 -19.65 6.90 -16.46
C GLN A 63 -19.49 8.37 -16.80
N SER A 64 -20.49 9.20 -16.55
CA SER A 64 -20.39 10.65 -16.77
C SER A 64 -19.44 11.30 -15.77
N TYR A 65 -19.41 10.85 -14.52
CA TYR A 65 -18.55 11.40 -13.48
C TYR A 65 -17.05 11.18 -13.77
N PHE A 66 -16.66 9.95 -14.10
CA PHE A 66 -15.25 9.62 -14.35
C PHE A 66 -14.84 9.71 -15.82
N GLY A 67 -15.79 9.76 -16.76
CA GLY A 67 -15.51 9.62 -18.19
C GLY A 67 -15.23 8.18 -18.64
N PHE A 68 -15.26 7.22 -17.71
CA PHE A 68 -15.19 5.77 -17.95
C PHE A 68 -15.98 5.03 -16.89
N ARG A 69 -16.18 3.72 -17.05
CA ARG A 69 -16.89 2.90 -16.06
C ARG A 69 -15.92 1.97 -15.33
N PRO A 70 -15.47 2.33 -14.11
CA PRO A 70 -14.60 1.48 -13.32
C PRO A 70 -15.22 0.10 -13.09
N SER A 71 -14.39 -0.94 -13.16
CA SER A 71 -14.76 -2.32 -12.80
C SER A 71 -13.68 -2.94 -11.94
N ILE A 72 -14.08 -3.84 -11.05
CA ILE A 72 -13.17 -4.46 -10.08
C ILE A 72 -12.93 -5.91 -10.48
N SER A 73 -11.68 -6.33 -10.41
CA SER A 73 -11.25 -7.71 -10.59
C SER A 73 -10.25 -8.10 -9.52
N ILE A 74 -10.30 -9.36 -9.09
CA ILE A 74 -9.40 -9.87 -8.05
C ILE A 74 -8.55 -10.99 -8.64
N VAL A 75 -7.25 -10.89 -8.44
CA VAL A 75 -6.27 -11.89 -8.86
C VAL A 75 -5.64 -12.57 -7.66
N LYS A 76 -5.44 -13.87 -7.76
CA LYS A 76 -4.77 -14.64 -6.70
C LYS A 76 -3.26 -14.41 -6.78
N SER A 77 -2.76 -13.59 -5.87
CA SER A 77 -1.33 -13.32 -5.68
C SER A 77 -1.08 -12.97 -4.22
N PRO A 78 -0.01 -13.49 -3.60
CA PRO A 78 0.35 -13.13 -2.23
C PRO A 78 0.99 -11.75 -2.13
N LEU A 79 1.48 -11.18 -3.24
CA LEU A 79 2.10 -9.86 -3.26
C LEU A 79 1.02 -8.76 -3.25
N PRO A 80 1.15 -7.75 -2.38
CA PRO A 80 0.20 -6.64 -2.33
C PRO A 80 0.40 -5.70 -3.53
N MET A 81 -0.51 -5.78 -4.49
CA MET A 81 -0.60 -4.89 -5.65
C MET A 81 -2.05 -4.49 -5.93
N ALA A 82 -2.19 -3.29 -6.49
CA ALA A 82 -3.33 -2.83 -7.26
C ALA A 82 -2.83 -2.19 -8.57
N SER A 83 -3.69 -2.13 -9.58
CA SER A 83 -3.42 -1.41 -10.84
C SER A 83 -4.72 -1.09 -11.56
N ILE A 84 -4.71 -0.07 -12.41
CA ILE A 84 -5.81 0.24 -13.33
C ILE A 84 -5.35 0.13 -14.79
N GLY A 85 -6.13 -0.57 -15.61
CA GLY A 85 -5.93 -0.61 -17.06
C GLY A 85 -6.72 0.48 -17.79
N GLU A 86 -6.36 0.78 -19.03
CA GLU A 86 -7.01 1.79 -19.88
C GLU A 86 -8.54 1.62 -19.99
N SER A 87 -9.04 0.38 -19.88
CA SER A 87 -10.47 0.09 -19.90
C SER A 87 -11.22 0.48 -18.61
N GLY A 88 -10.55 1.04 -17.61
CA GLY A 88 -11.13 1.30 -16.29
C GLY A 88 -11.21 0.05 -15.40
N ARG A 89 -10.55 -1.05 -15.76
CA ARG A 89 -10.52 -2.24 -14.91
C ARG A 89 -9.44 -2.07 -13.84
N ILE A 90 -9.86 -2.02 -12.59
CA ILE A 90 -9.02 -2.02 -11.40
C ILE A 90 -8.80 -3.48 -10.98
N ILE A 91 -7.54 -3.89 -10.90
CA ILE A 91 -7.13 -5.23 -10.52
C ILE A 91 -6.54 -5.17 -9.12
N PHE A 92 -7.07 -5.96 -8.19
CA PHE A 92 -6.56 -6.13 -6.84
C PHE A 92 -5.98 -7.52 -6.64
N SER A 93 -4.83 -7.62 -5.99
CA SER A 93 -4.32 -8.91 -5.51
C SER A 93 -4.99 -9.35 -4.21
N SER A 94 -5.13 -10.66 -4.03
CA SER A 94 -5.53 -11.24 -2.73
C SER A 94 -4.62 -10.82 -1.57
N GLY A 95 -3.31 -10.64 -1.83
CA GLY A 95 -2.34 -10.19 -0.84
C GLY A 95 -2.65 -8.79 -0.31
N LEU A 96 -2.94 -7.84 -1.22
CA LEU A 96 -3.37 -6.50 -0.83
C LEU A 96 -4.68 -6.52 -0.07
N LEU A 97 -5.68 -7.26 -0.55
CA LEU A 97 -6.98 -7.32 0.13
C LEU A 97 -6.88 -7.91 1.54
N SER A 98 -5.99 -8.88 1.75
CA SER A 98 -5.79 -9.54 3.06
C SER A 98 -5.19 -8.63 4.15
N MET A 99 -4.57 -7.50 3.77
CA MET A 99 -3.99 -6.54 4.72
C MET A 99 -4.91 -5.35 5.04
N LEU A 100 -5.98 -5.16 4.28
CA LEU A 100 -6.95 -4.10 4.54
C LEU A 100 -7.71 -4.40 5.84
N THR A 101 -7.77 -3.41 6.73
CA THR A 101 -8.50 -3.51 8.00
C THR A 101 -9.65 -2.52 8.11
N SER A 102 -9.83 -1.63 7.12
CA SER A 102 -10.93 -0.69 7.09
C SER A 102 -11.42 -0.42 5.66
N GLN A 103 -12.64 0.10 5.53
CA GLN A 103 -13.20 0.49 4.24
C GLN A 103 -12.48 1.69 3.65
N GLU A 104 -11.97 2.60 4.49
CA GLU A 104 -11.24 3.81 4.07
C GLU A 104 -9.90 3.47 3.42
N GLU A 105 -9.20 2.44 3.89
CA GLU A 105 -8.00 1.95 3.21
C GLU A 105 -8.33 1.42 1.82
N PHE A 106 -9.42 0.66 1.69
CA PHE A 106 -9.85 0.16 0.39
C PHE A 106 -10.30 1.29 -0.54
N ALA A 107 -11.05 2.25 -0.01
CA ALA A 107 -11.49 3.43 -0.73
C ALA A 107 -10.32 4.27 -1.21
N PHE A 108 -9.26 4.39 -0.40
CA PHE A 108 -8.06 5.10 -0.81
C PHE A 108 -7.39 4.41 -1.99
N VAL A 109 -7.19 3.10 -1.94
CA VAL A 109 -6.57 2.37 -3.06
C VAL A 109 -7.43 2.52 -4.33
N ILE A 110 -8.75 2.32 -4.25
CA ILE A 110 -9.65 2.54 -5.40
C ILE A 110 -9.49 3.96 -5.97
N SER A 111 -9.51 4.97 -5.09
CA SER A 111 -9.43 6.37 -5.49
C SER A 111 -8.07 6.72 -6.09
N HIS A 112 -6.99 6.13 -5.58
CA HIS A 112 -5.63 6.29 -6.08
C HIS A 112 -5.48 5.70 -7.49
N GLU A 113 -5.97 4.49 -7.71
CA GLU A 113 -5.97 3.87 -9.04
C GLU A 113 -6.80 4.70 -10.04
N ILE A 114 -7.99 5.17 -9.65
CA ILE A 114 -8.79 6.06 -10.50
C ILE A 114 -8.06 7.38 -10.78
N ALA A 115 -7.38 7.95 -9.79
CA ALA A 115 -6.63 9.18 -9.94
C ALA A 115 -5.52 9.04 -10.99
N HIS A 116 -4.80 7.91 -11.03
CA HIS A 116 -3.86 7.65 -12.11
C HIS A 116 -4.51 7.71 -13.49
N GLN A 117 -5.68 7.08 -13.66
CA GLN A 117 -6.38 7.12 -14.94
C GLN A 117 -6.88 8.53 -15.30
N LEU A 118 -7.43 9.27 -14.34
CA LEU A 118 -7.91 10.65 -14.56
C LEU A 118 -6.79 11.63 -14.90
N LEU A 119 -5.59 11.41 -14.35
CA LEU A 119 -4.41 12.23 -14.61
C LEU A 119 -3.64 11.82 -15.87
N GLY A 120 -4.07 10.76 -16.56
CA GLY A 120 -3.35 10.21 -17.72
C GLY A 120 -2.03 9.52 -17.35
N HIS A 121 -1.87 9.09 -16.10
CA HIS A 121 -0.74 8.31 -15.63
C HIS A 121 -0.93 6.84 -16.06
N HIS A 122 -0.62 6.51 -17.31
CA HIS A 122 -0.86 5.16 -17.83
C HIS A 122 0.13 4.13 -17.26
N SER A 123 -0.40 3.03 -16.70
CA SER A 123 0.40 1.88 -16.24
C SER A 123 0.85 1.02 -17.43
N GLY A 124 1.94 1.42 -18.09
CA GLY A 124 2.66 0.53 -19.01
C GLY A 124 3.39 -0.59 -18.27
N THR A 125 3.66 -1.72 -18.93
CA THR A 125 4.43 -2.82 -18.34
C THR A 125 5.82 -2.33 -17.90
N GLY A 126 6.10 -2.37 -16.60
CA GLY A 126 7.39 -1.97 -16.01
C GLY A 126 7.54 -0.48 -15.75
N HIS A 127 6.48 0.32 -15.92
CA HIS A 127 6.53 1.73 -15.56
C HIS A 127 6.37 1.92 -14.05
N GLN A 128 7.34 2.61 -13.45
CA GLN A 128 7.26 3.10 -12.09
C GLN A 128 7.04 4.61 -12.16
N TRP A 129 5.97 5.10 -11.55
CA TRP A 129 5.70 6.53 -11.50
C TRP A 129 6.69 7.26 -10.61
N SER A 130 7.00 8.49 -10.99
CA SER A 130 7.80 9.39 -10.18
C SER A 130 7.07 9.75 -8.88
N LEU A 131 7.83 10.18 -7.86
CA LEU A 131 7.24 10.69 -6.61
C LEU A 131 6.22 11.81 -6.87
N GLU A 132 6.45 12.64 -7.89
CA GLU A 132 5.55 13.73 -8.23
C GLU A 132 4.21 13.21 -8.79
N GLU A 133 4.25 12.25 -9.71
CA GLU A 133 3.05 11.61 -10.28
C GLU A 133 2.25 10.87 -9.19
N GLU A 134 2.94 10.14 -8.33
CA GLU A 134 2.35 9.48 -7.17
C GLU A 134 1.71 10.49 -6.20
N SER A 135 2.40 11.61 -5.92
CA SER A 135 1.86 12.67 -5.05
C SER A 135 0.61 13.30 -5.65
N LYS A 136 0.58 13.54 -6.97
CA LYS A 136 -0.61 14.06 -7.66
C LYS A 136 -1.78 13.07 -7.60
N ALA A 137 -1.50 11.78 -7.78
CA ALA A 137 -2.50 10.74 -7.64
C ALA A 137 -3.03 10.66 -6.19
N ASP A 138 -2.16 10.75 -5.19
CA ASP A 138 -2.52 10.79 -3.77
C ASP A 138 -3.40 11.99 -3.42
N GLU A 139 -3.04 13.19 -3.86
CA GLU A 139 -3.82 14.40 -3.62
C GLU A 139 -5.22 14.33 -4.25
N LEU A 140 -5.32 13.85 -5.49
CA LEU A 140 -6.62 13.65 -6.15
C LEU A 140 -7.41 12.53 -5.46
N ALA A 141 -6.77 11.44 -5.05
CA ALA A 141 -7.41 10.37 -4.30
C ALA A 141 -8.02 10.87 -2.99
N LEU A 142 -7.32 11.74 -2.25
CA LEU A 142 -7.85 12.36 -1.03
C LEU A 142 -9.11 13.21 -1.30
N ARG A 143 -9.15 13.93 -2.42
CA ARG A 143 -10.36 14.68 -2.83
C ARG A 143 -11.52 13.73 -3.17
N LEU A 144 -11.24 12.64 -3.87
CA LEU A 144 -12.26 11.61 -4.17
C LEU A 144 -12.79 10.96 -2.89
N LEU A 145 -11.94 10.71 -1.89
CA LEU A 145 -12.37 10.22 -0.58
C LEU A 145 -13.32 11.21 0.10
N GLU A 146 -12.98 12.50 0.10
CA GLU A 146 -13.82 13.55 0.68
C GLU A 146 -15.20 13.60 0.01
N VAL A 147 -15.25 13.57 -1.33
CA VAL A 147 -16.52 13.49 -2.09
C VAL A 147 -17.32 12.25 -1.68
N GLY A 148 -16.66 11.10 -1.52
CA GLY A 148 -17.28 9.85 -1.11
C GLY A 148 -17.64 9.75 0.38
N GLY A 149 -17.34 10.78 1.19
CA GLY A 149 -17.57 10.77 2.63
C GLY A 149 -16.62 9.85 3.42
N TYR A 150 -15.48 9.48 2.85
CA TYR A 150 -14.46 8.64 3.48
C TYR A 150 -13.39 9.48 4.17
N ARG A 151 -12.83 8.95 5.27
CA ARG A 151 -11.76 9.64 6.00
C ARG A 151 -10.40 9.42 5.34
N SER A 152 -9.64 10.49 5.20
CA SER A 152 -8.26 10.48 4.67
C SER A 152 -7.26 9.66 5.50
N ALA A 153 -7.57 9.32 6.75
CA ALA A 153 -6.72 8.51 7.60
C ALA A 153 -6.42 7.11 7.01
N GLY A 154 -7.30 6.58 6.15
CA GLY A 154 -7.07 5.32 5.44
C GLY A 154 -5.84 5.36 4.52
N ALA A 155 -5.52 6.54 3.97
CA ALA A 155 -4.37 6.73 3.08
C ALA A 155 -3.04 6.48 3.82
N ILE A 156 -2.86 7.11 4.98
CA ILE A 156 -1.65 6.93 5.79
C ILE A 156 -1.55 5.48 6.27
N SER A 157 -2.67 4.93 6.75
CA SER A 157 -2.71 3.57 7.30
C SER A 157 -2.27 2.51 6.29
N ILE A 158 -2.77 2.56 5.04
CA ILE A 158 -2.39 1.56 4.04
C ILE A 158 -0.96 1.74 3.54
N LEU A 159 -0.46 2.97 3.41
CA LEU A 159 0.95 3.20 3.07
C LEU A 159 1.89 2.66 4.15
N GLU A 160 1.60 2.87 5.43
CA GLU A 160 2.37 2.27 6.54
C GLU A 160 2.38 0.74 6.49
N LYS A 161 1.26 0.12 6.14
CA LYS A 161 1.16 -1.35 6.04
C LYS A 161 1.96 -1.88 4.87
N LEU A 162 1.93 -1.20 3.73
CA LEU A 162 2.75 -1.57 2.57
C LEU A 162 4.23 -1.46 2.91
N GLU A 163 4.67 -0.40 3.58
CA GLU A 163 6.06 -0.27 4.07
C GLU A 163 6.47 -1.44 4.98
N ARG A 164 5.64 -1.77 5.98
CA ARG A 164 5.92 -2.87 6.93
C ARG A 164 5.96 -4.23 6.26
N PHE A 165 5.04 -4.51 5.33
CA PHE A 165 5.04 -5.78 4.59
C PHE A 165 6.36 -5.99 3.83
N GLY A 166 6.95 -4.92 3.29
CA GLY A 166 8.25 -4.97 2.62
C GLY A 166 9.38 -5.39 3.54
N ALA A 167 9.45 -4.72 4.69
CA ALA A 167 10.45 -5.01 5.70
C ALA A 167 10.35 -6.47 6.19
N ASP A 168 9.14 -6.95 6.49
CA ASP A 168 8.91 -8.28 7.05
C ASP A 168 9.11 -9.41 6.03
N ALA A 169 8.74 -9.19 4.76
CA ALA A 169 8.88 -10.19 3.70
C ALA A 169 10.30 -10.29 3.12
N GLY A 170 11.23 -9.43 3.55
CA GLY A 170 12.56 -9.31 2.94
C GLY A 170 12.51 -8.89 1.46
N LEU A 171 11.38 -8.31 1.04
CA LEU A 171 11.16 -7.79 -0.30
C LEU A 171 11.51 -6.30 -0.26
N ALA A 172 12.39 -5.85 -1.14
CA ALA A 172 12.53 -4.42 -1.39
C ALA A 172 11.22 -3.94 -2.02
N LEU A 173 10.22 -3.58 -1.22
CA LEU A 173 8.95 -3.06 -1.72
C LEU A 173 9.14 -1.70 -2.38
N ASP A 174 10.24 -0.99 -2.11
CA ASP A 174 10.74 0.10 -2.95
C ASP A 174 10.92 -0.32 -4.43
N ALA A 175 11.15 -1.60 -4.71
CA ALA A 175 11.22 -2.13 -6.08
C ALA A 175 9.84 -2.43 -6.68
N LEU A 176 8.78 -2.59 -5.87
CA LEU A 176 7.41 -2.81 -6.33
C LEU A 176 6.57 -1.52 -6.34
N HIS A 177 6.77 -0.66 -5.36
CA HIS A 177 6.19 0.66 -5.16
C HIS A 177 7.30 1.62 -4.71
N PRO A 178 8.13 2.13 -5.63
CA PRO A 178 9.08 3.16 -5.25
C PRO A 178 8.29 4.34 -4.68
N THR A 179 8.90 5.06 -3.73
CA THR A 179 8.38 6.31 -3.12
C THR A 179 7.40 6.20 -1.95
N LEU A 180 7.04 5.00 -1.48
CA LEU A 180 6.08 4.80 -0.35
C LEU A 180 6.36 5.71 0.86
N SER A 181 7.61 5.77 1.33
CA SER A 181 7.97 6.61 2.49
C SER A 181 7.89 8.10 2.22
N ALA A 182 8.30 8.54 1.03
CA ALA A 182 8.18 9.94 0.66
C ALA A 182 6.70 10.36 0.50
N ARG A 183 5.86 9.49 -0.09
CA ARG A 183 4.42 9.69 -0.21
C ARG A 183 3.74 9.78 1.16
N ARG A 184 4.05 8.84 2.08
CA ARG A 184 3.47 8.85 3.43
C ARG A 184 3.80 10.12 4.20
N LEU A 185 5.05 10.60 4.10
CA LEU A 185 5.46 11.86 4.73
C LEU A 185 4.69 13.05 4.14
N ARG A 186 4.63 13.17 2.81
CA ARG A 186 3.87 14.24 2.13
C ARG A 186 2.40 14.26 2.51
N LEU A 187 1.75 13.09 2.51
CA LEU A 187 0.34 13.01 2.89
C LEU A 187 0.13 13.36 4.36
N SER A 188 1.04 12.95 5.25
CA SER A 188 0.97 13.31 6.67
C SER A 188 1.04 14.84 6.85
N GLU A 189 1.97 15.50 6.18
CA GLU A 189 2.10 16.96 6.19
C GLU A 189 0.87 17.67 5.61
N LEU A 190 0.34 17.17 4.49
CA LEU A 190 -0.86 17.71 3.86
C LEU A 190 -2.07 17.64 4.80
N LEU A 191 -2.31 16.48 5.42
CA LEU A 191 -3.45 16.27 6.32
C LEU A 191 -3.33 17.10 7.61
N ILE A 192 -2.12 17.26 8.15
CA ILE A 192 -1.87 18.19 9.27
C ILE A 192 -2.18 19.63 8.84
N THR A 193 -1.75 20.04 7.65
CA THR A 193 -2.00 21.39 7.14
C THR A 193 -3.49 21.66 6.94
N GLN A 194 -4.24 20.70 6.37
CA GLN A 194 -5.69 20.82 6.20
C GLN A 194 -6.42 20.93 7.55
N ALA A 195 -6.00 20.13 8.54
CA ALA A 195 -6.58 20.17 9.88
C ALA A 195 -6.28 21.47 10.63
N THR A 196 -5.12 22.09 10.40
CA THR A 196 -4.71 23.32 11.08
C THR A 196 -5.23 24.60 10.41
N MET A 197 -5.37 24.61 9.08
CA MET A 197 -5.76 25.79 8.31
C MET A 197 -7.29 25.98 8.19
N GLY A 198 -8.09 24.93 8.45
CA GLY A 198 -9.54 24.94 8.23
C GLY A 198 -9.86 25.02 6.74
N SER A 199 -10.47 23.98 6.18
CA SER A 199 -10.63 23.76 4.72
C SER A 199 -10.84 25.02 3.86
N PRO A 200 -9.89 25.35 2.96
CA PRO A 200 -10.17 26.19 1.82
C PRO A 200 -9.97 25.36 0.54
N LEU A 201 -10.95 24.53 0.19
CA LEU A 201 -11.11 24.04 -1.18
C LEU A 201 -12.57 24.19 -1.60
N HIS A 202 -13.06 25.43 -1.61
CA HIS A 202 -14.07 25.81 -2.59
C HIS A 202 -13.30 26.18 -3.87
N LEU A 203 -13.54 25.40 -4.93
CA LEU A 203 -13.27 25.83 -6.31
C LEU A 203 -14.30 26.90 -6.71
#